data_AF-A0A6J4KH32-F1
#
_entry.id   AF-A0A6J4KH32-F1
#
_cell.length_a   1.000
_cell.length_b   1.000
_cell.length_c   1.000
_cell.angle_alpha   90.00
_cell.angle_beta   90.00
_cell.angle_gamma   90.00
#
_symmetry.space_group_name_H-M   'P 1'
#
loop_
_entity.id
_entity.type
_entity.pdbx_description
1 polymer ?
#
loop_
_entity_poly.entity_id
_entity_poly.type
_entity_poly.pdbx_seq_one_letter_code
_entity_poly.pdbx_strand_id
1 'polypeptide(L)'
;MRAVALYTVSAAIAIGVLAVLLALAFRTPADHRALLVSAGIAFVVQVAAFVVLRLSPPGSSMKAWGLGAVLRLVTLLVYALLALEPLGLPPTAALISLVTFFFVSTLLETRLLTA
;
A
#
# COMPACT_ATOMS: atom_id res chain seq x y z
N MET A 1 -2.18 14.65 -14.51
CA MET A 1 -0.77 14.51 -14.07
C MET A 1 -0.53 15.06 -12.66
N ARG A 2 -0.81 16.34 -12.36
CA ARG A 2 -0.52 16.94 -11.03
C ARG A 2 -1.12 16.19 -9.84
N ALA A 3 -2.39 15.77 -9.90
CA ALA A 3 -3.03 15.01 -8.84
C ALA A 3 -2.40 13.63 -8.60
N VAL A 4 -1.96 12.95 -9.68
CA VAL A 4 -1.25 11.67 -9.59
C VAL A 4 0.10 11.87 -8.92
N ALA A 5 0.86 12.89 -9.33
CA ALA A 5 2.14 13.21 -8.72
C ALA A 5 1.99 13.54 -7.21
N LEU A 6 0.99 14.34 -6.84
CA LEU A 6 0.72 14.67 -5.43
C LEU A 6 0.37 13.43 -4.61
N TYR A 7 -0.49 12.54 -5.15
CA TYR A 7 -0.81 11.28 -4.49
C TYR A 7 0.42 10.39 -4.34
N THR A 8 1.19 10.19 -5.43
CA THR A 8 2.40 9.37 -5.42
C THR A 8 3.40 9.85 -4.37
N VAL A 9 3.64 11.16 -4.29
CA VAL A 9 4.54 11.74 -3.28
C VAL A 9 3.98 11.54 -1.86
N SER A 10 2.68 11.78 -1.67
CA SER A 10 2.03 11.61 -0.36
C SER A 10 2.08 10.16 0.12
N ALA A 11 1.83 9.22 -0.79
CA ALA A 11 1.93 7.78 -0.55
C ALA A 11 3.36 7.36 -0.19
N ALA A 12 4.37 7.83 -0.95
CA ALA A 12 5.78 7.56 -0.67
C ALA A 12 6.19 8.07 0.72
N ILE A 13 5.79 9.29 1.07
CA ILE A 13 6.07 9.87 2.40
C ILE A 13 5.39 9.05 3.49
N ALA A 14 4.10 8.73 3.34
CA ALA A 14 3.36 7.96 4.33
C ALA A 14 3.96 6.56 4.54
N ILE A 15 4.27 5.84 3.46
CA ILE A 15 4.92 4.53 3.53
C ILE A 15 6.30 4.66 4.20
N GLY A 16 7.10 5.65 3.81
CA GLY A 16 8.43 5.87 4.39
C GLY A 16 8.38 6.13 5.90
N VAL A 17 7.50 7.03 6.33
CA VAL A 17 7.29 7.32 7.77
C VAL A 17 6.84 6.07 8.52
N LEU A 18 5.86 5.33 7.99
CA LEU A 18 5.38 4.12 8.63
C LEU A 18 6.44 3.01 8.67
N ALA A 19 7.26 2.87 7.63
CA ALA A 19 8.35 1.91 7.60
C ALA A 19 9.39 2.23 8.68
N VAL A 20 9.74 3.50 8.87
CA VAL A 20 10.62 3.94 9.96
C VAL A 20 10.00 3.62 11.33
N LEU A 21 8.72 3.93 11.53
CA LEU A 21 8.03 3.66 12.80
C LEU A 21 7.97 2.15 13.10
N LEU A 22 7.66 1.33 12.09
CA LEU A 22 7.60 -0.12 12.24
C LEU A 22 8.98 -0.74 12.49
N ALA A 23 10.05 -0.17 11.93
CA ALA A 23 11.43 -0.62 12.19
C ALA A 23 11.84 -0.44 13.66
N LEU A 24 11.18 0.44 14.43
CA LEU A 24 11.40 0.57 15.87
C LEU A 24 10.89 -0.67 16.66
N ALA A 25 9.82 -1.30 16.15
CA ALA A 25 9.20 -2.48 16.73
C ALA A 25 9.83 -3.78 16.18
N PHE A 26 10.13 -3.82 14.90
CA PHE A 26 10.69 -4.95 14.18
C PHE A 26 12.18 -4.76 13.92
N ARG A 27 13.03 -5.36 14.75
CA ARG A 27 14.46 -5.00 14.84
C ARG A 27 15.41 -5.95 14.11
N THR A 28 14.94 -7.09 13.63
CA THR A 28 15.84 -8.06 12.99
C THR A 28 16.10 -7.69 11.53
N PRO A 29 17.24 -8.10 10.96
CA PRO A 29 17.51 -7.87 9.53
C PRO A 29 16.44 -8.51 8.61
N ALA A 30 15.91 -9.66 9.01
CA ALA A 30 14.83 -10.34 8.28
C ALA A 30 13.55 -9.52 8.30
N ASP A 31 13.20 -8.91 9.44
CA ASP A 31 12.03 -8.05 9.51
C ASP A 31 12.21 -6.78 8.68
N HIS A 32 13.38 -6.14 8.74
CA HIS A 32 13.65 -4.95 7.91
C HIS A 32 13.51 -5.26 6.42
N ARG A 33 13.97 -6.44 5.98
CA ARG A 33 13.76 -6.90 4.60
C ARG A 33 12.27 -7.05 4.30
N ALA A 34 11.49 -7.64 5.21
CA ALA A 34 10.04 -7.75 5.06
C ALA A 34 9.35 -6.37 4.96
N LEU A 35 9.75 -5.41 5.79
CA LEU A 35 9.25 -4.03 5.76
C LEU A 35 9.54 -3.37 4.40
N LEU A 36 10.76 -3.51 3.87
CA LEU A 36 11.15 -2.94 2.58
C LEU A 36 10.40 -3.56 1.41
N VAL A 37 10.27 -4.89 1.40
CA VAL A 37 9.50 -5.60 0.36
C VAL A 37 8.03 -5.19 0.41
N SER A 38 7.42 -5.19 1.61
CA SER A 38 6.04 -4.76 1.80
C SER A 38 5.83 -3.29 1.42
N ALA A 39 6.80 -2.40 1.70
CA ALA A 39 6.75 -1.00 1.31
C ALA A 39 6.75 -0.83 -0.22
N GLY A 40 7.61 -1.56 -0.92
CA GLY A 40 7.68 -1.57 -2.38
C GLY A 40 6.38 -2.05 -3.02
N ILE A 41 5.85 -3.18 -2.54
CA ILE A 41 4.56 -3.72 -3.01
C ILE A 41 3.43 -2.71 -2.75
N ALA A 42 3.37 -2.16 -1.53
CA ALA A 42 2.35 -1.20 -1.15
C ALA A 42 2.35 0.02 -2.07
N PHE A 43 3.53 0.58 -2.33
CA PHE A 43 3.70 1.75 -3.19
C PHE A 43 3.20 1.50 -4.61
N VAL A 44 3.61 0.39 -5.23
CA VAL A 44 3.19 0.02 -6.59
C VAL A 44 1.67 -0.11 -6.68
N VAL A 45 1.06 -0.84 -5.74
CA VAL A 45 -0.38 -1.08 -5.73
C VAL A 45 -1.18 0.20 -5.50
N GLN A 46 -0.71 1.09 -4.64
CA GLN A 46 -1.40 2.35 -4.38
C GLN A 46 -1.37 3.28 -5.58
N VAL A 47 -0.20 3.40 -6.25
CA VAL A 47 -0.09 4.18 -7.48
C VAL A 47 -1.01 3.60 -8.56
N ALA A 48 -1.03 2.28 -8.72
CA ALA A 48 -1.91 1.62 -9.67
C ALA A 48 -3.39 1.86 -9.35
N ALA A 49 -3.81 1.70 -8.09
CA ALA A 49 -5.18 1.95 -7.64
C ALA A 49 -5.61 3.40 -7.90
N PHE A 50 -4.75 4.37 -7.60
CA PHE A 50 -5.06 5.78 -7.82
C PHE A 50 -5.11 6.14 -9.32
N VAL A 51 -4.27 5.53 -10.15
CA VAL A 51 -4.35 5.70 -11.62
C VAL A 51 -5.71 5.19 -12.13
N VAL A 52 -6.17 4.03 -11.68
CA VAL A 52 -7.50 3.50 -12.03
C VAL A 52 -8.60 4.46 -11.59
N LEU A 53 -8.53 4.99 -10.37
CA LEU A 53 -9.45 6.00 -9.87
C LEU A 53 -9.50 7.25 -10.76
N ARG A 54 -8.35 7.74 -11.22
CA ARG A 54 -8.26 8.95 -12.07
C ARG A 54 -8.70 8.75 -13.51
N LEU A 55 -8.60 7.54 -14.04
CA LEU A 55 -9.07 7.20 -15.38
C LEU A 55 -10.58 6.88 -15.42
N SER A 56 -11.21 6.78 -14.25
CA SER A 56 -12.63 6.41 -14.15
C SER A 56 -13.56 7.57 -14.53
N PRO A 57 -14.69 7.29 -15.23
CA PRO A 57 -15.65 8.33 -15.61
C PRO A 57 -16.20 9.13 -14.43
N PRO A 58 -16.55 10.41 -14.62
CA PRO A 58 -17.26 11.19 -13.61
C PRO A 58 -18.51 10.46 -13.10
N GLY A 59 -18.70 10.42 -11.78
CA GLY A 59 -19.81 9.69 -11.13
C GLY A 59 -19.55 8.21 -10.84
N SER A 60 -18.41 7.65 -11.27
CA SER A 60 -18.01 6.26 -10.97
C SER A 60 -16.92 6.14 -9.89
N SER A 61 -16.54 7.24 -9.25
CA SER A 61 -15.42 7.30 -8.29
C SER A 61 -15.54 6.27 -7.15
N MET A 62 -16.75 6.02 -6.66
CA MET A 62 -16.98 5.02 -5.60
C MET A 62 -16.72 3.59 -6.09
N LYS A 63 -17.10 3.27 -7.34
CA LYS A 63 -16.82 1.95 -7.95
C LYS A 63 -15.32 1.76 -8.17
N ALA A 64 -14.64 2.80 -8.64
CA ALA A 64 -13.20 2.78 -8.87
C ALA A 64 -12.39 2.66 -7.57
N TRP A 65 -12.83 3.38 -6.52
CA TRP A 65 -12.27 3.23 -5.18
C TRP A 65 -12.47 1.80 -4.64
N GLY A 66 -13.67 1.24 -4.81
CA GLY A 66 -13.96 -0.16 -4.46
C GLY A 66 -13.06 -1.16 -5.20
N LEU A 67 -12.77 -0.92 -6.48
CA LEU A 67 -11.82 -1.72 -7.25
C LEU A 67 -10.40 -1.62 -6.68
N GLY A 68 -9.98 -0.44 -6.23
CA GLY A 68 -8.72 -0.25 -5.50
C GLY A 68 -8.68 -1.05 -4.18
N ALA A 69 -9.80 -1.13 -3.46
CA ALA A 69 -9.89 -1.95 -2.24
C ALA A 69 -9.76 -3.45 -2.55
N VAL A 70 -10.41 -3.93 -3.62
CA VAL A 70 -10.27 -5.32 -4.10
C VAL A 70 -8.83 -5.61 -4.49
N LEU A 71 -8.17 -4.71 -5.23
CA LEU A 71 -6.77 -4.89 -5.62
C LEU A 71 -5.86 -5.09 -4.40
N ARG A 72 -6.01 -4.26 -3.36
CA ARG A 72 -5.24 -4.38 -2.11
C ARG A 72 -5.50 -5.70 -1.39
N LEU A 73 -6.76 -6.13 -1.34
CA LEU A 73 -7.13 -7.40 -0.70
C LEU A 73 -6.53 -8.59 -1.45
N VAL A 74 -6.61 -8.58 -2.78
CA VAL A 74 -5.98 -9.60 -3.64
C VAL A 74 -4.47 -9.59 -3.46
N THR A 75 -3.83 -8.42 -3.45
CA THR A 75 -2.39 -8.33 -3.18
C THR A 75 -2.03 -8.90 -1.82
N LEU A 76 -2.80 -8.60 -0.78
CA LEU A 76 -2.56 -9.13 0.57
C LEU A 76 -2.65 -10.67 0.59
N LEU A 77 -3.67 -11.24 -0.06
CA LEU A 77 -3.84 -12.69 -0.17
C LEU A 77 -2.71 -13.34 -0.96
N VAL A 78 -2.37 -12.79 -2.13
CA VAL A 78 -1.26 -13.28 -2.96
C VAL A 78 0.06 -13.20 -2.20
N TYR A 79 0.30 -12.09 -1.49
CA TYR A 79 1.51 -11.92 -0.71
C TYR A 79 1.59 -12.95 0.43
N ALA A 80 0.51 -13.09 1.20
CA ALA A 80 0.43 -14.03 2.32
C ALA A 80 0.57 -15.49 1.90
N LEU A 81 -0.12 -15.89 0.82
CA LEU A 81 -0.22 -17.29 0.43
C LEU A 81 0.91 -17.74 -0.50
N LEU A 82 1.45 -16.84 -1.32
CA LEU A 82 2.34 -17.23 -2.43
C LEU A 82 3.73 -16.58 -2.35
N ALA A 83 3.92 -15.48 -1.61
CA ALA A 83 5.17 -14.73 -1.65
C ALA A 83 6.03 -14.86 -0.39
N LEU A 84 5.45 -15.05 0.79
CA LEU A 84 6.21 -15.09 2.05
C LEU A 84 7.25 -16.22 2.09
N GLU A 85 6.82 -17.44 1.78
CA GLU A 85 7.66 -18.63 1.80
C GLU A 85 8.84 -18.57 0.79
N PRO A 86 8.62 -18.31 -0.51
CA PRO A 86 9.72 -18.26 -1.47
C PRO A 86 10.70 -17.10 -1.22
N LEU A 87 10.24 -16.03 -0.56
CA LEU A 87 11.10 -14.88 -0.21
C LEU A 87 11.80 -15.05 1.14
N GLY A 88 11.42 -16.06 1.93
CA GLY A 88 11.94 -16.30 3.28
C GLY A 88 11.64 -15.15 4.24
N LEU A 89 10.46 -14.53 4.13
CA LEU A 89 10.11 -13.35 4.91
C LEU A 89 9.35 -13.72 6.20
N PRO A 90 9.67 -13.08 7.34
CA PRO A 90 8.92 -13.26 8.58
C PRO A 90 7.45 -12.81 8.39
N PRO A 91 6.46 -13.71 8.53
CA PRO A 91 5.06 -13.41 8.20
C PRO A 91 4.50 -12.24 8.99
N THR A 92 4.81 -12.15 10.29
CA THR A 92 4.30 -11.10 11.17
C THR A 92 4.74 -9.73 10.70
N ALA A 93 6.04 -9.51 10.47
CA ALA A 93 6.55 -8.23 10.01
C ALA A 93 6.01 -7.88 8.61
N ALA A 94 5.97 -8.87 7.71
CA ALA A 94 5.53 -8.68 6.33
C ALA A 94 4.05 -8.27 6.22
N LEU A 95 3.16 -8.99 6.91
CA LEU A 95 1.71 -8.76 6.84
C LEU A 95 1.28 -7.52 7.61
N ILE A 96 1.83 -7.30 8.82
CA ILE A 96 1.51 -6.11 9.61
C ILE A 96 1.94 -4.85 8.87
N SER A 97 3.15 -4.83 8.30
CA SER A 97 3.62 -3.69 7.52
C SER A 97 2.76 -3.45 6.27
N LEU A 98 2.48 -4.48 5.47
CA LEU A 98 1.69 -4.34 4.25
C LEU A 98 0.26 -3.83 4.53
N VAL A 99 -0.42 -4.41 5.52
CA VAL A 99 -1.76 -3.97 5.93
C VAL A 99 -1.74 -2.53 6.42
N THR A 100 -0.74 -2.16 7.23
CA THR A 100 -0.60 -0.80 7.75
C THR A 100 -0.41 0.21 6.61
N PHE A 101 0.45 -0.10 5.64
CA PHE A 101 0.69 0.75 4.48
C PHE A 101 -0.58 0.90 3.62
N PHE A 102 -1.30 -0.19 3.35
CA PHE A 102 -2.55 -0.13 2.60
C PHE A 102 -3.62 0.66 3.32
N PHE A 103 -3.78 0.48 4.62
CA PHE A 103 -4.79 1.17 5.41
C PHE A 103 -4.59 2.69 5.35
N VAL A 104 -3.39 3.17 5.73
CA VAL A 104 -3.10 4.61 5.76
C VAL A 104 -3.24 5.25 4.38
N SER A 105 -2.82 4.55 3.34
CA SER A 105 -2.87 5.09 1.98
C SER A 105 -4.28 5.11 1.39
N THR A 106 -5.16 4.21 1.87
CA THR A 106 -6.59 4.25 1.57
C THR A 106 -7.25 5.44 2.28
N LEU A 107 -6.84 5.79 3.51
CA LEU A 107 -7.31 6.99 4.20
C LEU A 107 -6.88 8.28 3.48
N LEU A 108 -5.67 8.32 2.93
CA LEU A 108 -5.21 9.44 2.11
C LEU A 108 -6.03 9.57 0.83
N GLU A 109 -6.35 8.45 0.18
CA GLU A 109 -7.16 8.42 -1.03
C GLU A 109 -8.59 8.94 -0.80
N THR A 110 -9.25 8.53 0.29
CA THR A 110 -10.61 9.01 0.61
C THR A 110 -10.63 10.49 0.93
N ARG A 111 -9.63 11.01 1.67
CA ARG A 111 -9.51 12.45 1.93
C ARG A 111 -9.36 13.27 0.66
N LEU A 112 -8.56 12.80 -0.29
CA LEU A 112 -8.35 13.46 -1.58
C LEU A 112 -9.55 13.37 -2.53
N LEU A 113 -10.43 12.38 -2.34
CA LEU A 113 -11.69 12.27 -3.08
C LEU A 113 -12.77 13.24 -2.56
N THR A 114 -12.71 13.61 -1.28
CA THR A 114 -13.69 14.49 -0.62
C THR A 114 -13.25 15.95 -0.52
N ALA A 115 -11.99 16.26 -0.84
CA ALA A 115 -11.42 17.61 -0.82
C ALA A 115 -11.54 18.29 -2.19
#